data_AF-A0A838MWJ1-F1
#
_entry.id   AF-A0A838MWJ1-F1
#
_cell.length_a   1.000
_cell.length_b   1.000
_cell.length_c   1.000
_cell.angle_alpha   90.00
_cell.angle_beta   90.00
_cell.angle_gamma   90.00
#
_symmetry.space_group_name_H-M   'P 1'
#
loop_
_entity.id
_entity.type
_entity.pdbx_description
1 polymer ?
#
loop_
_entity_poly.entity_id
_entity_poly.type
_entity_poly.pdbx_seq_one_letter_code
_entity_poly.pdbx_strand_id
1 'polypeptide(L)'
;MLTLALTLLAQTSSVPRFAASSAIVFLALLLVGVLGWLVAAVLGFARARVFGSAVRWFALSAVCLLLFHLHIIAFALYGSRETDVERLLSLGAFITLFVALGAVCAIIGFTQLNRPPR
;
A
#
# COMPACT_ATOMS: atom_id res chain seq x y z
N MET A 1 42.49 -16.41 16.46
CA MET A 1 41.66 -17.08 15.42
C MET A 1 40.45 -17.78 15.99
N LEU A 2 40.56 -18.52 17.11
CA LEU A 2 39.42 -19.16 17.79
C LEU A 2 38.32 -18.16 18.23
N THR A 3 38.72 -17.00 18.76
CA THR A 3 37.80 -15.92 19.17
C THR A 3 37.05 -15.30 17.99
N LEU A 4 37.71 -15.16 16.84
CA LEU A 4 37.11 -14.63 15.62
C LEU A 4 36.07 -15.60 15.03
N ALA A 5 36.36 -16.90 15.09
CA ALA A 5 35.44 -17.96 14.69
C ALA A 5 34.20 -18.01 15.62
N LEU A 6 34.39 -17.89 16.94
CA LEU A 6 33.27 -17.81 17.89
C LEU A 6 32.39 -16.57 17.66
N THR A 7 32.99 -15.41 17.34
CA THR A 7 32.20 -14.21 17.02
C THR A 7 31.43 -14.35 15.70
N LEU A 8 31.99 -15.05 14.70
CA LEU A 8 31.30 -15.31 13.43
C LEU A 8 30.15 -16.32 13.60
N LEU A 9 30.32 -17.37 14.40
CA LEU A 9 29.23 -18.30 14.73
C LEU A 9 28.13 -17.64 15.57
N ALA A 10 28.46 -16.71 16.47
CA ALA A 10 27.48 -15.93 17.24
C ALA A 10 26.64 -14.97 16.37
N GLN A 11 27.18 -14.51 15.23
CA GLN A 11 26.43 -13.73 14.25
C GLN A 11 25.46 -14.59 13.44
N THR A 12 25.76 -15.88 13.22
CA THR A 12 24.85 -16.80 12.49
C THR A 12 23.68 -17.31 13.31
N SER A 13 23.79 -17.34 14.65
CA SER A 13 22.74 -17.81 15.56
C SER A 13 21.73 -16.72 15.94
N SER A 14 22.02 -15.46 15.61
CA SER A 14 21.07 -14.36 15.70
C SER A 14 20.22 -14.29 14.43
N VAL A 15 19.38 -15.31 14.20
CA VAL A 15 18.22 -15.16 13.32
C VAL A 15 17.46 -13.93 13.84
N PRO A 16 17.40 -12.83 13.07
CA PRO A 16 17.11 -11.53 13.63
C PRO A 16 15.65 -11.52 14.10
N ARG A 17 15.43 -11.51 15.42
CA ARG A 17 14.09 -11.24 16.00
C ARG A 17 13.48 -9.94 15.45
N PHE A 18 14.33 -9.02 14.97
CA PHE A 18 13.96 -7.81 14.22
C PHE A 18 13.21 -8.08 12.91
N ALA A 19 13.52 -9.13 12.16
CA ALA A 19 12.86 -9.41 10.88
C ALA A 19 11.43 -9.93 11.06
N ALA A 20 11.20 -10.74 12.11
CA ALA A 20 9.86 -11.24 12.43
C ALA A 20 8.95 -10.12 12.94
N SER A 21 9.45 -9.25 13.82
CA SER A 21 8.67 -8.11 14.33
C SER A 21 8.38 -7.08 13.23
N SER A 22 9.32 -6.80 12.32
CA SER A 22 9.08 -5.90 11.19
C SER A 22 8.03 -6.42 10.23
N ALA A 23 7.98 -7.73 9.98
CA ALA A 23 6.95 -8.33 9.13
C ALA A 23 5.55 -8.21 9.75
N ILE A 24 5.42 -8.41 11.07
CA ILE A 24 4.15 -8.25 11.79
C ILE A 24 3.69 -6.79 11.75
N VAL A 25 4.60 -5.84 12.00
CA VAL A 25 4.30 -4.41 11.95
C VAL A 25 3.85 -3.99 10.53
N PHE A 26 4.56 -4.45 9.50
CA PHE A 26 4.20 -4.19 8.11
C PHE A 26 2.81 -4.73 7.75
N LEU A 27 2.50 -5.96 8.18
CA LEU A 27 1.18 -6.57 7.95
C LEU A 27 0.07 -5.82 8.70
N ALA A 28 0.32 -5.37 9.94
CA ALA A 28 -0.62 -4.55 10.68
C ALA A 28 -0.89 -3.20 10.00
N LEU A 29 0.15 -2.51 9.53
CA LEU A 29 0.03 -1.27 8.75
C LEU A 29 -0.78 -1.48 7.46
N LEU A 30 -0.55 -2.57 6.76
CA LEU A 30 -1.33 -2.92 5.57
C LEU A 30 -2.80 -3.12 5.88
N LEU A 31 -3.13 -3.88 6.92
CA LEU A 31 -4.52 -4.13 7.32
C LEU A 31 -5.23 -2.84 7.73
N VAL A 32 -4.57 -2.00 8.53
CA VAL A 32 -5.11 -0.69 8.91
C VAL A 32 -5.30 0.19 7.68
N GLY A 33 -4.36 0.16 6.74
CA GLY A 33 -4.47 0.85 5.45
C GLY A 33 -5.68 0.39 4.65
N VAL A 34 -5.86 -0.92 4.43
CA VAL A 34 -7.03 -1.49 3.74
C VAL A 34 -8.32 -1.02 4.40
N LEU A 35 -8.41 -1.12 5.73
CA LEU A 35 -9.60 -0.73 6.47
C LEU A 35 -9.88 0.77 6.32
N GLY A 36 -8.86 1.61 6.45
CA GLY A 36 -8.95 3.06 6.30
C GLY A 36 -9.42 3.48 4.91
N TRP A 37 -8.83 2.90 3.85
CA TRP A 37 -9.23 3.18 2.47
C TRP A 37 -10.62 2.65 2.14
N LEU A 38 -11.03 1.51 2.73
CA LEU A 38 -12.37 0.96 2.55
C LEU A 38 -13.42 1.89 3.16
N VAL A 39 -13.20 2.35 4.38
CA VAL A 39 -14.07 3.32 5.04
C VAL A 39 -14.14 4.63 4.25
N ALA A 40 -12.99 5.14 3.78
CA ALA A 40 -12.94 6.36 2.96
C ALA A 40 -13.71 6.20 1.64
N ALA A 41 -13.59 5.05 0.98
CA ALA A 41 -14.34 4.76 -0.25
C ALA A 41 -15.84 4.69 0.01
N VAL A 42 -16.28 3.95 1.03
CA VAL A 42 -17.70 3.80 1.39
C VAL A 42 -18.32 5.14 1.78
N LEU A 43 -17.67 5.89 2.67
CA LEU A 43 -18.14 7.22 3.07
C LEU A 43 -18.14 8.19 1.88
N GLY A 44 -17.11 8.13 1.05
CA GLY A 44 -17.00 8.92 -0.18
C GLY A 44 -18.18 8.67 -1.13
N PHE A 45 -18.53 7.41 -1.39
CA PHE A 45 -19.69 7.09 -2.24
C PHE A 45 -21.03 7.39 -1.58
N ALA A 46 -21.16 7.17 -0.27
CA ALA A 46 -22.38 7.47 0.48
C ALA A 46 -22.69 8.99 0.50
N ARG A 47 -21.65 9.81 0.64
CA ARG A 47 -21.76 11.27 0.72
C ARG A 47 -21.57 11.98 -0.63
N ALA A 48 -21.14 11.27 -1.68
CA ALA A 48 -20.97 11.82 -3.02
C ALA A 48 -22.21 12.54 -3.58
N ARG A 49 -23.43 12.09 -3.24
CA ARG A 49 -24.65 12.76 -3.70
C ARG A 49 -24.88 14.13 -3.03
N VAL A 50 -24.35 14.33 -1.83
CA VAL A 50 -24.58 15.52 -1.00
C VAL A 50 -23.49 16.57 -1.20
N PHE A 51 -22.23 16.14 -1.36
CA PHE A 51 -21.07 17.04 -1.41
C PHE A 51 -20.52 17.31 -2.82
N GLY A 52 -21.22 16.85 -3.85
CA GLY A 52 -20.91 17.17 -5.25
C GLY A 52 -19.78 16.34 -5.86
N SER A 53 -19.28 16.80 -7.01
CA SER A 53 -18.38 16.03 -7.87
C SER A 53 -17.00 15.78 -7.24
N ALA A 54 -16.48 16.73 -6.44
CA ALA A 54 -15.15 16.59 -5.83
C ALA A 54 -15.03 15.36 -4.93
N VAL A 55 -16.07 15.07 -4.12
CA VAL A 55 -16.09 13.89 -3.24
C VAL A 55 -16.10 12.58 -4.01
N ARG A 56 -16.64 12.56 -5.24
CA ARG A 56 -16.58 11.37 -6.12
C ARG A 56 -15.15 11.06 -6.54
N TRP A 57 -14.35 12.09 -6.83
CA TRP A 57 -12.94 11.91 -7.19
C TRP A 57 -12.08 11.44 -6.01
N PHE A 58 -12.36 11.91 -4.80
CA PHE A 58 -11.72 11.39 -3.59
C PHE A 58 -12.11 9.94 -3.28
N ALA A 59 -13.39 9.58 -3.47
CA ALA A 59 -13.83 8.19 -3.34
C ALA A 59 -13.10 7.28 -4.33
N LEU A 60 -12.94 7.73 -5.58
CA LEU A 60 -12.21 6.98 -6.60
C LEU A 60 -10.72 6.84 -6.24
N SER A 61 -10.09 7.88 -5.72
CA SER A 61 -8.73 7.81 -5.18
C SER A 61 -8.59 6.78 -4.07
N ALA A 62 -9.56 6.73 -3.13
CA ALA A 62 -9.57 5.75 -2.05
C ALA A 62 -9.68 4.32 -2.59
N VAL A 63 -10.50 4.09 -3.63
CA VAL A 63 -10.59 2.78 -4.30
C VAL A 63 -9.28 2.39 -4.96
N CYS A 64 -8.61 3.32 -5.64
CA CYS A 64 -7.29 3.04 -6.25
C CYS A 64 -6.26 2.64 -5.18
N LEU A 65 -6.23 3.33 -4.04
CA LEU A 65 -5.33 3.00 -2.94
C LEU A 65 -5.73 1.70 -2.23
N LEU A 66 -7.02 1.39 -2.15
CA LEU A 66 -7.50 0.09 -1.67
C LEU A 66 -6.98 -1.05 -2.55
N LEU A 67 -7.11 -0.93 -3.88
CA LEU A 67 -6.61 -1.92 -4.83
C LEU A 67 -5.09 -2.09 -4.78
N PHE A 68 -4.36 -1.01 -4.54
CA PHE A 68 -2.91 -1.06 -4.29
C PHE A 68 -2.59 -1.89 -3.04
N HIS A 69 -3.27 -1.66 -1.92
CA HIS A 69 -3.03 -2.44 -0.69
C HIS A 69 -3.41 -3.91 -0.88
N LEU A 70 -4.52 -4.20 -1.56
CA LEU A 70 -4.93 -5.57 -1.87
C LEU A 70 -3.89 -6.28 -2.75
N HIS A 71 -3.31 -5.60 -3.74
CA HIS A 71 -2.22 -6.16 -4.55
C HIS A 71 -0.96 -6.41 -3.74
N ILE A 72 -0.57 -5.50 -2.83
CA ILE A 72 0.58 -5.71 -1.96
C ILE A 72 0.35 -6.93 -1.06
N ILE A 73 -0.85 -7.10 -0.51
CA ILE A 73 -1.19 -8.28 0.31
C ILE A 73 -1.16 -9.55 -0.53
N ALA A 74 -1.77 -9.55 -1.72
CA ALA A 74 -1.73 -10.68 -2.62
C ALA A 74 -0.29 -11.02 -3.00
N PHE A 75 0.54 -10.02 -3.30
CA PHE A 75 1.96 -10.20 -3.60
C PHE A 75 2.72 -10.77 -2.40
N ALA A 76 2.47 -10.29 -1.17
CA ALA A 76 3.12 -10.82 0.02
C ALA A 76 2.75 -12.29 0.29
N LEU A 77 1.52 -12.70 -0.04
CA LEU A 77 1.06 -14.09 0.14
C LEU A 77 1.54 -15.02 -0.99
N TYR A 78 1.44 -14.58 -2.24
CA TYR A 78 1.69 -15.42 -3.43
C TYR A 78 3.11 -15.26 -4.02
N GLY A 79 3.72 -14.08 -3.89
CA GLY A 79 5.02 -13.75 -4.48
C GLY A 79 6.20 -14.48 -3.84
N SER A 80 6.02 -15.10 -2.66
CA SER A 80 7.02 -15.97 -2.03
C SER A 80 7.36 -17.21 -2.86
N ARG A 81 6.55 -17.56 -3.86
CA ARG A 81 6.72 -18.73 -4.73
C ARG A 81 7.31 -18.40 -6.09
N GLU A 82 7.44 -17.12 -6.43
CA GLU A 82 8.01 -16.69 -7.72
C GLU A 82 9.51 -16.41 -7.59
N THR A 83 10.30 -17.11 -8.39
CA THR A 83 11.75 -16.91 -8.48
C THR A 83 12.16 -15.98 -9.63
N ASP A 84 11.23 -15.66 -10.54
CA ASP A 84 11.47 -14.79 -11.69
C ASP A 84 11.39 -13.31 -11.29
N VAL A 85 12.56 -12.73 -11.03
CA VAL A 85 12.71 -11.30 -10.68
C VAL A 85 12.11 -10.36 -11.72
N GLU A 86 12.13 -10.71 -13.01
CA GLU A 86 11.56 -9.88 -14.08
C GLU A 86 10.04 -9.76 -13.96
N ARG A 87 9.36 -10.86 -13.60
CA ARG A 87 7.90 -10.85 -13.34
C ARG A 87 7.57 -10.05 -12.09
N LEU A 88 8.38 -10.19 -11.04
CA LEU A 88 8.22 -9.41 -9.80
C LEU A 88 8.36 -7.89 -10.06
N LEU A 89 9.35 -7.49 -10.87
CA LEU A 89 9.51 -6.09 -11.26
C LEU A 89 8.33 -5.58 -12.11
N SER A 90 7.89 -6.37 -13.09
CA SER A 90 6.73 -6.01 -13.92
C SER A 90 5.45 -5.86 -13.09
N LEU A 91 5.22 -6.75 -12.13
CA LEU A 91 4.11 -6.67 -11.17
C LEU A 91 4.24 -5.42 -10.30
N GLY A 92 5.42 -5.12 -9.76
CA GLY A 92 5.67 -3.90 -8.98
C GLY A 92 5.38 -2.63 -9.77
N ALA A 93 5.81 -2.57 -11.04
CA ALA A 93 5.54 -1.45 -11.93
C ALA A 93 4.02 -1.29 -12.19
N PHE A 94 3.32 -2.40 -12.44
CA PHE A 94 1.87 -2.39 -12.61
C PHE A 94 1.13 -1.90 -11.35
N ILE A 95 1.54 -2.37 -10.18
CA ILE A 95 0.97 -1.97 -8.88
C ILE A 95 1.13 -0.46 -8.64
N THR A 96 2.26 0.11 -9.06
CA THR A 96 2.55 1.56 -8.95
C THR A 96 1.56 2.40 -9.77
N LEU A 97 0.95 1.85 -10.83
CA LEU A 97 -0.06 2.56 -11.62
C LEU A 97 -1.29 2.91 -10.77
N PHE A 98 -1.70 2.05 -9.83
CA PHE A 98 -2.85 2.35 -8.95
C PHE A 98 -2.57 3.53 -8.02
N VAL A 99 -1.33 3.65 -7.52
CA VAL A 99 -0.91 4.81 -6.71
C VAL A 99 -0.92 6.08 -7.56
N ALA A 100 -0.40 6.01 -8.79
CA ALA A 100 -0.41 7.14 -9.70
C ALA A 100 -1.85 7.58 -10.03
N LEU A 101 -2.73 6.62 -10.33
CA LEU A 101 -4.15 6.90 -10.59
C LEU A 101 -4.84 7.52 -9.36
N GLY A 102 -4.57 6.98 -8.17
CA GLY A 102 -5.05 7.54 -6.92
C GLY A 102 -4.62 8.99 -6.73
N ALA A 103 -3.33 9.28 -6.93
CA ALA A 103 -2.80 10.64 -6.86
C ALA A 103 -3.47 11.59 -7.86
N VAL A 104 -3.64 11.18 -9.12
CA VAL A 104 -4.34 11.98 -10.13
C VAL A 104 -5.78 12.26 -9.71
N CYS A 105 -6.50 11.25 -9.21
CA CYS A 105 -7.87 11.41 -8.74
C CYS A 105 -7.97 12.38 -7.55
N ALA A 106 -7.03 12.30 -6.61
CA ALA A 106 -6.94 13.24 -5.49
C ALA A 106 -6.68 14.68 -5.98
N ILE A 107 -5.74 14.87 -6.92
CA ILE A 107 -5.46 16.19 -7.51
C ILE A 107 -6.72 16.77 -8.17
N ILE A 108 -7.43 15.98 -8.98
CA ILE A 108 -8.67 16.41 -9.62
C ILE A 108 -9.73 16.78 -8.56
N GLY A 109 -9.86 15.98 -7.50
CA GLY A 109 -10.73 16.29 -6.37
C GLY A 109 -10.40 17.62 -5.70
N PHE A 110 -9.12 17.89 -5.42
CA PHE A 110 -8.66 19.15 -4.84
C PHE A 110 -8.89 20.34 -5.76
N THR A 111 -8.62 20.21 -7.06
CA THR A 111 -8.85 21.30 -8.01
C THR A 111 -10.33 21.68 -8.10
N GLN A 112 -11.25 20.72 -7.92
CA GLN A 112 -12.69 20.99 -7.94
C GLN A 112 -13.18 21.66 -6.65
N LEU A 113 -12.61 21.31 -5.50
CA LEU A 113 -12.89 21.99 -4.23
C LEU A 113 -12.48 23.46 -4.27
N ASN A 114 -11.36 23.76 -4.94
CA ASN A 114 -10.78 25.10 -4.99
C ASN A 114 -11.25 25.92 -6.19
N ARG A 115 -12.23 25.45 -6.98
CA ARG A 115 -12.81 26.28 -8.03
C ARG A 115 -13.64 27.39 -7.39
N PRO A 116 -13.39 28.67 -7.72
CA PRO A 116 -14.22 29.75 -7.22
C PRO A 116 -15.67 29.56 -7.71
N PRO A 117 -16.68 29.85 -6.87
CA PRO A 117 -18.07 29.84 -7.31
C PRO A 117 -18.22 30.84 -8.46
N ARG A 118 -18.70 30.36 -9.61
CA ARG A 118 -19.17 31.21 -10.71
C ARG A 118 -20.61 31.60 -10.48
#